data_AF-A0A1I5PNN8-F1
#
_entry.id   AF-A0A1I5PNN8-F1
#
_cell.length_a   1.000
_cell.length_b   1.000
_cell.length_c   1.000
_cell.angle_alpha   90.00
_cell.angle_beta   90.00
_cell.angle_gamma   90.00
#
_symmetry.space_group_name_H-M   'P 1'
#
loop_
_entity.id
_entity.type
_entity.pdbx_description
1 polymer ?
#
loop_
_entity_poly.entity_id
_entity_poly.type
_entity_poly.pdbx_seq_one_letter_code
_entity_poly.pdbx_strand_id
1 'polypeptide(L)'
;MILNLQGVRFIGMAWYNGASIERLDTMHETEWDIQEVKRLKKKQLVQQNLLMLLLFVLFAFYVHNVGSASVLLGLCCVLLWLTAVPPLYTLKTGEPIGTKTSRMVQAFDRYHWGEKRWKRNTMMETGILMIGSVVFTVLFFVWDVDSIRLDSPIGVFPFIGGWIGFNAGQIIRLMKL
;
A
#
# COMPACT_ATOMS: atom_id res chain seq x y z
N MET A 1 15.40 -65.24 -37.52
CA MET A 1 14.34 -64.61 -36.71
C MET A 1 15.02 -63.92 -35.53
N ILE A 2 14.49 -62.76 -35.12
CA ILE A 2 14.95 -61.83 -34.07
C ILE A 2 15.80 -60.66 -34.60
N LEU A 3 15.04 -59.65 -35.06
CA LEU A 3 15.46 -58.26 -35.26
C LEU A 3 15.75 -57.61 -33.89
N ASN A 4 16.88 -56.91 -33.82
CA ASN A 4 17.41 -56.28 -32.62
C ASN A 4 16.65 -54.99 -32.29
N LEU A 5 16.10 -54.95 -31.09
CA LEU A 5 15.08 -54.04 -30.57
C LEU A 5 15.67 -52.74 -29.98
N GLN A 6 16.71 -52.18 -30.60
CA GLN A 6 17.41 -50.99 -30.08
C GLN A 6 16.92 -49.65 -30.66
N GLY A 7 16.11 -49.67 -31.72
CA GLY A 7 15.61 -48.44 -32.37
C GLY A 7 14.40 -47.76 -31.72
N VAL A 8 13.67 -48.44 -30.83
CA VAL A 8 12.36 -47.95 -30.33
C VAL A 8 12.48 -47.08 -29.08
N ARG A 9 13.62 -47.11 -28.38
CA ARG A 9 13.81 -46.31 -27.15
C ARG A 9 14.16 -44.84 -27.38
N PHE A 10 14.57 -44.45 -28.58
CA PHE A 10 14.98 -43.06 -28.86
C PHE A 10 13.82 -42.14 -29.28
N ILE A 11 12.72 -42.69 -29.81
CA ILE A 11 11.57 -41.89 -30.23
C ILE A 11 10.67 -41.53 -29.03
N GLY A 12 10.61 -42.39 -28.01
CA GLY A 12 9.82 -42.14 -26.80
C GLY A 12 10.34 -41.02 -25.89
N MET A 13 11.65 -40.75 -25.86
CA MET A 13 12.22 -39.66 -25.05
C MET A 13 12.09 -38.28 -25.71
N ALA A 14 12.14 -38.21 -27.04
CA ALA A 14 11.95 -36.95 -27.75
C ALA A 14 10.50 -36.44 -27.65
N TRP A 15 9.52 -37.35 -27.62
CA TRP A 15 8.11 -36.98 -27.52
C TRP A 15 7.68 -36.56 -26.10
N TYR A 16 8.30 -37.12 -25.05
CA TYR A 16 8.04 -36.71 -23.68
C TYR A 16 8.61 -35.33 -23.36
N ASN A 17 9.77 -34.98 -23.93
CA ASN A 17 10.38 -33.66 -23.73
C ASN A 17 9.64 -32.55 -24.50
N GLY A 18 9.19 -32.79 -25.74
CA GLY A 18 8.42 -31.79 -26.51
C GLY A 18 7.08 -31.42 -25.87
N ALA A 19 6.30 -32.41 -25.44
CA ALA A 19 5.02 -32.18 -24.79
C ALA A 19 5.13 -31.67 -23.34
N SER A 20 6.29 -31.78 -22.70
CA SER A 20 6.57 -31.18 -21.40
C SER A 20 7.05 -29.73 -21.52
N ILE A 21 7.75 -29.38 -22.61
CA ILE A 21 8.22 -28.02 -22.87
C ILE A 21 7.07 -27.12 -23.36
N GLU A 22 6.20 -27.60 -24.25
CA GLU A 22 4.96 -26.86 -24.60
C GLU A 22 3.99 -26.74 -23.41
N ARG A 23 3.99 -27.71 -22.49
CA ARG A 23 3.15 -27.67 -21.28
C ARG A 23 3.79 -26.85 -20.15
N LEU A 24 5.08 -26.54 -20.23
CA LEU A 24 5.78 -25.58 -19.37
C LEU A 24 5.65 -24.14 -19.87
N ASP A 25 5.42 -23.91 -21.17
CA ASP A 25 5.02 -22.59 -21.67
C ASP A 25 3.56 -22.23 -21.33
N THR A 26 2.76 -23.21 -20.87
CA THR A 26 1.49 -22.94 -20.18
C THR A 26 1.64 -22.70 -18.68
N MET A 27 2.86 -22.56 -18.16
CA MET A 27 3.07 -22.04 -16.80
C MET A 27 2.66 -20.57 -16.75
N HIS A 28 1.39 -20.37 -16.47
CA HIS A 28 0.92 -19.29 -15.63
C HIS A 28 1.32 -17.90 -16.14
N GLU A 29 0.74 -17.49 -17.28
CA GLU A 29 0.06 -16.21 -17.25
C GLU A 29 -0.88 -16.27 -16.04
N THR A 30 -0.38 -15.82 -14.89
CA THR A 30 -1.22 -15.47 -13.77
C THR A 30 -1.94 -14.23 -14.27
N GLU A 31 -2.98 -14.44 -15.09
CA GLU A 31 -4.02 -13.45 -15.32
C GLU A 31 -4.56 -13.17 -13.93
N TRP A 32 -3.90 -12.23 -13.27
CA TRP A 32 -4.36 -11.67 -12.02
C TRP A 32 -5.79 -11.29 -12.27
N ASP A 33 -6.73 -11.88 -11.53
CA ASP A 33 -8.13 -11.52 -11.65
C ASP A 33 -8.27 -10.04 -11.28
N ILE A 34 -8.31 -9.20 -12.32
CA ILE A 34 -8.36 -7.75 -12.21
C ILE A 34 -9.60 -7.35 -11.41
N GLN A 35 -10.70 -8.12 -11.55
CA GLN A 35 -11.93 -7.90 -10.81
C GLN A 35 -11.74 -8.21 -9.32
N GLU A 36 -11.02 -9.29 -8.99
CA GLU A 36 -10.67 -9.60 -7.61
C GLU A 36 -9.76 -8.54 -6.99
N VAL A 37 -8.72 -8.10 -7.69
CA VAL A 37 -7.84 -7.03 -7.20
C VAL A 37 -8.58 -5.71 -7.02
N LYS A 38 -9.47 -5.35 -7.96
CA LYS A 38 -10.37 -4.19 -7.83
C LYS A 38 -11.25 -4.32 -6.59
N ARG A 39 -11.81 -5.50 -6.31
CA ARG A 39 -12.62 -5.77 -5.11
C ARG A 39 -11.79 -5.59 -3.83
N LEU A 40 -10.57 -6.12 -3.79
CA LEU A 40 -9.67 -5.99 -2.64
C LEU A 40 -9.25 -4.54 -2.39
N LYS A 41 -8.90 -3.79 -3.44
CA LYS A 41 -8.56 -2.36 -3.35
C LYS A 41 -9.75 -1.51 -2.90
N LYS A 42 -10.96 -1.78 -3.41
CA LYS A 42 -12.20 -1.13 -2.92
C LYS A 42 -12.43 -1.41 -1.43
N LYS A 43 -12.26 -2.66 -0.99
CA LYS A 43 -12.38 -3.03 0.42
C LYS A 43 -11.37 -2.27 1.30
N GLN A 44 -10.11 -2.17 0.86
CA GLN A 44 -9.09 -1.38 1.56
C GLN A 44 -9.47 0.10 1.65
N LEU A 45 -9.97 0.68 0.56
CA LEU A 45 -10.40 2.08 0.54
C LEU A 45 -11.55 2.33 1.51
N VAL A 46 -12.54 1.42 1.59
CA VAL A 46 -13.64 1.52 2.55
C VAL A 46 -13.13 1.40 3.98
N GLN A 47 -12.24 0.45 4.27
CA GLN A 47 -11.64 0.29 5.60
C GLN A 47 -10.84 1.52 6.02
N GLN A 48 -10.06 2.11 5.11
CA GLN A 48 -9.30 3.33 5.36
C GLN A 48 -10.22 4.53 5.61
N ASN A 49 -11.30 4.68 4.84
CA ASN A 49 -12.28 5.74 5.07
C ASN A 49 -12.99 5.57 6.42
N LEU A 50 -13.36 4.35 6.78
CA LEU A 50 -13.98 4.07 8.07
C LEU A 50 -13.03 4.39 9.24
N LEU A 51 -11.76 4.01 9.12
CA LEU A 51 -10.73 4.34 10.11
C LEU A 51 -10.52 5.86 10.22
N MET A 52 -10.44 6.56 9.08
CA MET A 52 -10.29 8.02 9.06
C MET A 52 -11.50 8.72 9.67
N LEU A 53 -12.71 8.26 9.38
CA LEU A 53 -13.94 8.78 9.97
C LEU A 53 -13.96 8.54 11.49
N LEU A 54 -13.55 7.35 11.95
CA LEU A 54 -13.44 7.04 13.38
C LEU A 54 -12.43 7.97 14.07
N LEU A 55 -11.24 8.14 13.50
CA LEU A 55 -10.23 9.07 14.01
C LEU A 55 -10.76 10.51 14.06
N PHE A 56 -11.48 10.93 13.03
CA PHE A 56 -12.10 12.26 12.97
C PHE A 56 -13.10 12.48 14.12
N VAL A 57 -14.01 11.53 14.33
CA VAL A 57 -14.99 11.60 15.43
C VAL A 57 -14.28 11.59 16.79
N LEU A 58 -13.25 10.76 16.97
CA LEU A 58 -12.46 10.74 18.21
C LEU A 58 -11.75 12.07 18.46
N PHE A 59 -11.17 12.68 17.43
CA PHE A 59 -10.53 13.99 17.55
C PHE A 59 -11.54 15.09 17.85
N ALA A 60 -12.68 15.10 17.17
CA ALA A 60 -13.76 16.04 17.45
C ALA A 60 -14.27 15.91 18.90
N PHE A 61 -14.47 14.68 19.37
CA PHE A 61 -14.85 14.40 20.75
C PHE A 61 -13.77 14.86 21.73
N TYR A 62 -12.50 14.59 21.47
CA TYR A 62 -11.39 15.01 22.32
C TYR A 62 -11.30 16.53 22.46
N VAL A 63 -11.39 17.25 21.33
CA VAL A 63 -11.38 18.72 21.31
C VAL A 63 -12.59 19.28 22.07
N HIS A 64 -13.78 18.69 21.90
CA HIS A 64 -14.99 19.14 22.59
C HIS A 64 -14.90 19.00 24.12
N ASN A 65 -14.17 18.00 24.62
CA ASN A 65 -14.00 17.76 26.06
C ASN A 65 -12.79 18.50 26.67
N VAL A 66 -12.38 19.64 26.09
CA VAL A 66 -11.26 20.49 26.57
C VAL A 66 -9.91 19.75 26.54
N GLY A 67 -9.73 18.86 25.57
CA GLY A 67 -8.45 18.20 25.35
C GLY A 67 -7.33 19.21 25.03
N SER A 68 -6.12 18.94 25.51
CA SER A 68 -4.94 19.78 25.22
C SER A 68 -4.48 19.63 23.77
N ALA A 69 -4.12 20.74 23.11
CA ALA A 69 -3.57 20.72 21.75
C ALA A 69 -2.31 19.86 21.64
N SER A 70 -1.46 19.87 22.67
CA SER A 70 -0.21 19.11 22.73
C SER A 70 -0.42 17.60 22.62
N VAL A 71 -1.43 17.05 23.31
CA VAL A 71 -1.76 15.61 23.21
C VAL A 71 -2.32 15.27 21.83
N LEU A 72 -3.17 16.12 21.26
CA LEU A 72 -3.74 15.89 19.92
C LEU A 72 -2.64 15.89 18.84
N LEU A 73 -1.75 16.88 18.86
CA LEU A 73 -0.64 17.00 17.92
C LEU A 73 0.40 15.90 18.13
N GLY A 74 0.66 15.50 19.38
CA GLY A 74 1.48 14.34 19.72
C GLY A 74 0.91 13.04 19.14
N LEU A 75 -0.41 12.84 19.26
CA LEU A 75 -1.09 11.68 18.65
C LEU A 75 -1.01 11.71 17.12
N CYS A 76 -1.17 12.88 16.50
CA CYS A 76 -0.94 13.05 15.06
C CYS A 76 0.50 12.70 14.66
N CYS A 77 1.51 13.09 15.45
CA CYS A 77 2.90 12.69 15.22
C CYS A 77 3.05 11.17 15.23
N VAL A 78 2.49 10.49 16.24
CA VAL A 78 2.54 9.03 16.34
C VAL A 78 1.88 8.37 15.13
N LEU A 79 0.71 8.85 14.70
CA LEU A 79 0.01 8.32 13.52
C LEU A 79 0.79 8.54 12.22
N LEU A 80 1.43 9.71 12.05
CA LEU A 80 2.30 9.97 10.89
C LEU A 80 3.48 8.99 10.87
N TRP A 81 4.14 8.74 12.00
CA TRP A 81 5.21 7.76 12.08
C TRP A 81 4.73 6.33 11.82
N LEU A 82 3.58 5.93 12.38
CA LEU A 82 2.99 4.61 12.14
C LEU A 82 2.64 4.37 10.68
N THR A 83 2.36 5.43 9.91
CA THR A 83 2.09 5.33 8.46
C THR A 83 3.37 5.45 7.61
N ALA A 84 4.39 6.18 8.05
CA ALA A 84 5.65 6.37 7.33
C ALA A 84 6.64 5.19 7.47
N VAL A 85 6.67 4.52 8.63
CA VAL A 85 7.63 3.43 8.91
C VAL A 85 7.38 2.16 8.07
N PRO A 86 6.15 1.63 7.92
CA PRO A 86 5.93 0.40 7.14
C PRO A 86 6.39 0.45 5.68
N PRO A 87 6.13 1.51 4.89
CA PRO A 87 6.63 1.59 3.52
C PRO A 87 8.15 1.78 3.48
N LEU A 88 8.75 2.49 4.45
CA LEU A 88 10.21 2.59 4.57
C LEU A 88 10.86 1.22 4.84
N TYR A 89 10.27 0.43 5.75
CA TYR A 89 10.71 -0.94 6.00
C TYR A 89 10.60 -1.79 4.74
N THR A 90 9.43 -1.74 4.07
CA THR A 90 9.17 -2.51 2.84
C THR A 90 10.17 -2.16 1.73
N LEU A 91 10.58 -0.89 1.62
CA LEU A 91 11.61 -0.46 0.67
C LEU A 91 13.00 -0.99 1.01
N LYS A 92 13.33 -1.11 2.31
CA LYS A 92 14.63 -1.63 2.76
C LYS A 92 14.72 -3.15 2.65
N THR A 93 13.69 -3.88 3.03
CA THR A 93 13.69 -5.35 3.09
C THR A 93 13.17 -6.00 1.81
N GLY A 94 12.42 -5.26 0.98
CA GLY A 94 11.70 -5.80 -0.18
C GLY A 94 10.44 -6.59 0.19
N GLU A 95 10.26 -6.91 1.47
CA GLU A 95 9.14 -7.69 1.97
C GLU A 95 7.95 -6.80 2.34
N PRO A 96 6.77 -7.05 1.76
CA PRO A 96 5.57 -6.27 2.08
C PRO A 96 5.10 -6.56 3.51
N ILE A 97 5.15 -5.54 4.37
CA ILE A 97 4.47 -5.58 5.67
C ILE A 97 2.96 -5.38 5.45
N GLY A 98 2.14 -6.22 6.07
CA GLY A 98 0.70 -6.03 6.13
C GLY A 98 -0.09 -7.33 6.14
N THR A 99 -1.41 -7.18 6.09
CA THR A 99 -2.34 -8.30 5.98
C THR A 99 -2.18 -9.03 4.65
N LYS A 100 -2.66 -10.28 4.55
CA LYS A 100 -2.67 -11.06 3.30
C LYS A 100 -3.22 -10.26 2.12
N THR A 101 -4.27 -9.48 2.34
CA THR A 101 -4.86 -8.58 1.35
C THR A 101 -3.90 -7.48 0.90
N SER A 102 -3.19 -6.83 1.84
CA SER A 102 -2.20 -5.79 1.51
C SER A 102 -1.03 -6.35 0.70
N ARG A 103 -0.53 -7.53 1.08
CA ARG A 103 0.54 -8.21 0.34
C ARG A 103 0.12 -8.55 -1.10
N MET A 104 -1.10 -9.06 -1.28
CA MET A 104 -1.65 -9.41 -2.59
C MET A 104 -1.81 -8.18 -3.49
N VAL A 105 -2.33 -7.08 -2.93
CA VAL A 105 -2.45 -5.81 -3.67
C VAL A 105 -1.08 -5.24 -4.05
N GLN A 106 -0.10 -5.28 -3.15
CA GLN A 106 1.26 -4.82 -3.45
C GLN A 106 1.96 -5.69 -4.51
N ALA A 107 1.76 -7.01 -4.48
CA ALA A 107 2.30 -7.92 -5.48
C ALA A 107 1.70 -7.63 -6.86
N PHE A 108 0.39 -7.39 -6.93
CA PHE A 108 -0.26 -6.95 -8.16
C PHE A 108 0.29 -5.62 -8.66
N ASP A 109 0.46 -4.61 -7.78
CA ASP A 109 0.98 -3.30 -8.19
C ASP A 109 2.42 -3.38 -8.72
N ARG A 110 3.25 -4.24 -8.12
CA ARG A 110 4.60 -4.54 -8.64
C ARG A 110 4.54 -5.17 -10.04
N TYR A 111 3.62 -6.12 -10.24
CA TYR A 111 3.42 -6.79 -11.52
C TYR A 111 2.92 -5.82 -12.59
N HIS A 112 1.85 -5.08 -12.30
CA HIS A 112 1.16 -4.21 -13.25
C HIS A 112 1.97 -2.97 -13.67
N TRP A 113 2.74 -2.36 -12.76
CA TRP A 113 3.57 -1.19 -13.09
C TRP A 113 5.02 -1.52 -13.46
N GLY A 114 5.45 -2.75 -13.23
CA GLY A 114 6.84 -3.16 -13.33
C GLY A 114 7.67 -2.71 -12.12
N GLU A 115 8.61 -3.55 -11.70
CA GLU A 115 9.36 -3.39 -10.45
C GLU A 115 10.11 -2.05 -10.36
N LYS A 116 10.74 -1.61 -11.46
CA LYS A 116 11.50 -0.34 -11.50
C LYS A 116 10.61 0.89 -11.30
N ARG A 117 9.44 0.93 -11.95
CA ARG A 117 8.50 2.06 -11.84
C ARG A 117 7.80 2.05 -10.49
N TRP A 118 7.39 0.87 -10.03
CA TRP A 118 6.82 0.69 -8.71
C TRP A 118 7.79 1.19 -7.62
N LYS A 119 9.05 0.73 -7.64
CA LYS A 119 10.08 1.14 -6.66
C LYS A 119 10.31 2.65 -6.65
N ARG A 120 10.37 3.30 -7.82
CA ARG A 120 10.53 4.76 -7.89
C ARG A 120 9.34 5.50 -7.28
N ASN A 121 8.12 5.10 -7.63
CA ASN A 121 6.91 5.74 -7.11
C ASN A 121 6.80 5.55 -5.59
N THR A 122 7.03 4.33 -5.09
CA THR A 122 7.00 4.04 -3.65
C THR A 122 8.11 4.79 -2.90
N MET A 123 9.30 4.94 -3.50
CA MET A 123 10.38 5.74 -2.91
C MET A 123 10.02 7.23 -2.81
N MET A 124 9.39 7.80 -3.84
CA MET A 124 8.92 9.18 -3.81
C MET A 124 7.82 9.37 -2.75
N GLU A 125 6.81 8.50 -2.72
CA GLU A 125 5.73 8.55 -1.72
C GLU A 125 6.28 8.45 -0.30
N THR A 126 7.15 7.46 -0.06
CA THR A 126 7.77 7.26 1.26
C THR A 126 8.67 8.44 1.64
N GLY A 127 9.44 8.97 0.69
CA GLY A 127 10.31 10.13 0.91
C GLY A 127 9.52 11.37 1.34
N ILE A 128 8.43 11.68 0.62
CA ILE A 128 7.55 12.81 0.96
C ILE A 128 6.92 12.60 2.35
N LEU A 129 6.42 11.39 2.64
CA LEU A 129 5.83 11.08 3.95
C LEU A 129 6.85 11.20 5.09
N MET A 130 8.08 10.72 4.89
CA MET A 130 9.16 10.80 5.88
C MET A 130 9.58 12.26 6.14
N ILE A 131 9.81 13.04 5.08
CA ILE A 131 10.17 14.45 5.20
C ILE A 131 9.05 15.21 5.91
N GLY A 132 7.80 15.00 5.50
CA GLY A 132 6.64 15.63 6.14
C GLY A 132 6.53 15.25 7.63
N SER A 133 6.75 13.98 7.97
CA SER A 133 6.70 13.49 9.36
C SER A 133 7.80 14.10 10.23
N VAL A 134 9.03 14.20 9.71
CA VAL A 134 10.16 14.83 10.42
C VAL A 134 9.91 16.33 10.62
N VAL A 135 9.53 17.05 9.56
CA VAL A 135 9.23 18.49 9.65
C VAL A 135 8.11 18.74 10.66
N PHE A 136 7.03 17.95 10.60
CA PHE A 136 5.92 18.07 11.55
C PHE A 136 6.36 17.79 13.00
N THR A 137 7.18 16.76 13.22
CA THR A 137 7.72 16.45 14.54
C THR A 137 8.60 17.57 15.09
N VAL A 138 9.49 18.13 14.26
CA VAL A 138 10.35 19.25 14.67
C VAL A 138 9.51 20.47 15.03
N LEU A 139 8.52 20.82 14.20
CA LEU A 139 7.61 21.94 14.47
C LEU A 139 6.82 21.72 15.77
N PHE A 140 6.38 20.49 16.04
CA PHE A 140 5.68 20.14 17.28
C PHE A 140 6.52 20.39 18.53
N PHE A 141 7.82 20.09 18.50
CA PHE A 141 8.71 20.33 19.65
C PHE A 141 9.20 21.78 19.78
N VAL A 142 9.32 22.50 18.66
CA VAL A 142 9.82 23.89 18.65
C VAL A 142 8.70 24.88 18.99
N TRP A 143 7.47 24.61 18.57
CA TRP A 143 6.35 25.50 18.83
C TRP A 143 5.77 25.23 20.22
N ASP A 144 5.57 26.29 21.00
CA ASP A 144 4.76 26.24 22.21
C ASP A 144 3.27 25.98 21.86
N VAL A 145 2.96 24.72 21.66
CA VAL A 145 1.64 24.20 21.28
C VAL A 145 0.60 24.33 22.39
N ASP A 146 1.00 24.58 23.63
CA ASP A 146 0.08 24.84 24.75
C ASP A 146 -0.61 26.20 24.62
N SER A 147 -0.03 27.13 23.86
CA SER A 147 -0.64 28.42 23.54
C SER A 147 -1.74 28.33 22.46
N ILE A 148 -1.89 27.19 21.78
CA ILE A 148 -2.84 27.02 20.68
C ILE A 148 -4.24 26.76 21.22
N ARG A 149 -5.10 27.73 20.98
CA ARG A 149 -6.53 27.69 21.24
C ARG A 149 -7.27 26.85 20.19
N LEU A 150 -7.81 25.69 20.59
CA LEU A 150 -8.50 24.71 19.74
C LEU A 150 -9.95 25.12 19.37
N ASP A 151 -10.40 26.28 19.85
CA ASP A 151 -11.71 26.89 19.62
C ASP A 151 -11.91 27.44 18.20
N SER A 152 -10.89 27.37 17.33
CA SER A 152 -10.98 27.85 15.95
C SER A 152 -11.47 26.76 14.97
N PRO A 153 -12.59 26.97 14.24
CA PRO A 153 -13.10 26.04 13.22
C PRO A 153 -12.18 25.88 12.00
N ILE A 154 -11.12 26.69 11.90
CA ILE A 154 -10.14 26.66 10.80
C ILE A 154 -9.29 25.37 10.83
N GLY A 155 -9.18 24.69 11.98
CA GLY A 155 -8.35 23.48 12.15
C GLY A 155 -8.81 22.25 11.37
N VAL A 156 -10.03 22.24 10.82
CA VAL A 156 -10.63 21.07 10.15
C VAL A 156 -10.25 20.98 8.67
N PHE A 157 -9.93 22.12 8.04
CA PHE A 157 -9.66 22.22 6.59
C PHE A 157 -8.46 21.37 6.11
N PRO A 158 -7.30 21.36 6.80
CA PRO A 158 -6.17 20.54 6.37
C PRO A 158 -6.49 19.04 6.39
N PHE A 159 -7.28 18.61 7.39
CA PHE A 159 -7.71 17.21 7.51
C PHE A 159 -8.67 16.81 6.37
N ILE A 160 -9.70 17.63 6.13
CA ILE A 160 -10.67 17.37 5.04
C ILE A 160 -9.97 17.40 3.68
N GLY A 161 -9.10 18.37 3.44
CA GLY A 161 -8.34 18.48 2.19
C GLY A 161 -7.44 17.26 1.94
N GLY A 162 -6.68 16.84 2.96
CA GLY A 162 -5.86 15.63 2.87
C GLY A 162 -6.69 14.36 2.64
N TRP A 163 -7.85 14.25 3.30
CA TRP A 163 -8.74 13.11 3.16
C TRP A 163 -9.37 13.04 1.75
N ILE A 164 -9.83 14.17 1.20
CA ILE A 164 -10.35 14.24 -0.18
C ILE A 164 -9.25 13.91 -1.19
N GLY A 165 -8.06 14.51 -1.03
CA GLY A 165 -6.93 14.27 -1.93
C GLY A 165 -6.50 12.80 -1.95
N PHE A 166 -6.43 12.16 -0.78
CA PHE A 166 -6.14 10.74 -0.65
C PHE A 166 -7.17 9.87 -1.39
N ASN A 167 -8.47 10.13 -1.16
CA ASN A 167 -9.55 9.39 -1.81
C ASN A 167 -9.55 9.55 -3.34
N ALA A 168 -9.42 10.78 -3.82
CA ALA A 168 -9.35 11.07 -5.25
C ALA A 168 -8.16 10.34 -5.90
N GLY A 169 -6.98 10.36 -5.25
CA GLY A 169 -5.80 9.65 -5.73
C GLY A 169 -6.02 8.13 -5.85
N GLN A 170 -6.66 7.51 -4.85
CA GLN A 170 -6.96 6.07 -4.87
C GLN A 170 -8.01 5.70 -5.92
N ILE A 171 -9.04 6.52 -6.09
CA ILE A 171 -10.08 6.31 -7.12
C ILE A 171 -9.47 6.41 -8.51
N ILE A 172 -8.62 7.41 -8.78
CA ILE A 172 -7.93 7.54 -10.08
C ILE A 172 -7.04 6.32 -10.36
N ARG A 173 -6.35 5.77 -9.35
CA ARG A 173 -5.55 4.54 -9.49
C ARG A 173 -6.42 3.32 -9.80
N LEU A 174 -7.60 3.22 -9.18
CA LEU A 174 -8.58 2.17 -9.43
C LEU A 174 -9.19 2.26 -10.84
N MET A 175 -9.42 3.47 -11.35
CA MET A 175 -9.97 3.70 -12.70
C MET A 175 -8.96 3.39 -13.82
N LYS A 176 -7.66 3.53 -13.53
CA LYS A 176 -6.57 3.23 -14.48
C LYS A 176 -6.15 1.75 -14.49
N LEU A 177 -6.82 0.92 -13.69
CA LEU A 177 -6.62 -0.53 -13.57
C LEU A 177 -7.56 -1.27 -14.50
#